data_AF-A0A938D0B6-F1
#
_entry.id   AF-A0A938D0B6-F1
#
_cell.length_a   1.000
_cell.length_b   1.000
_cell.length_c   1.000
_cell.angle_alpha   90.00
_cell.angle_beta   90.00
_cell.angle_gamma   90.00
#
_symmetry.space_group_name_H-M   'P 1'
#
loop_
_entity.id
_entity.type
_entity.pdbx_description
1 polymer ?
#
loop_
_entity_poly.entity_id
_entity_poly.type
_entity_poly.pdbx_seq_one_letter_code
_entity_poly.pdbx_strand_id
1 'polypeptide(L)' 'MSARPIREKNREALTAYARLSIDVIHANCVNLNLPLISASVVQGDALGGGFEAALSSNLIVAEQSA' A
#
# COMPACT_ATOMS: atom_id res chain seq x y z
N MET A 1 -4.18 5.70 -11.20
CA MET A 1 -4.36 7.11 -10.80
C MET A 1 -4.12 7.99 -12.02
N SER A 2 -5.11 8.71 -12.52
CA SER A 2 -4.93 9.61 -13.67
C SER A 2 -3.95 10.73 -13.32
N ALA A 3 -2.97 11.04 -14.17
CA ALA A 3 -2.01 12.14 -13.95
C ALA A 3 -2.66 13.56 -13.91
N ARG A 4 -3.97 13.67 -14.07
CA ARG A 4 -4.74 14.92 -14.15
C ARG A 4 -4.58 15.82 -12.92
N PRO A 5 -4.80 15.37 -11.66
CA PRO A 5 -4.65 16.23 -10.49
C PRO A 5 -3.23 16.77 -10.30
N ILE A 6 -2.22 16.02 -10.77
CA ILE A 6 -0.82 16.45 -10.77
C ILE A 6 -0.63 17.60 -11.77
N ARG A 7 -1.10 17.43 -13.01
CA ARG A 7 -0.99 18.46 -14.06
C ARG A 7 -1.75 19.74 -13.71
N GLU A 8 -2.90 19.60 -13.05
CA GLU A 8 -3.73 20.71 -12.58
C GLU A 8 -3.23 21.34 -11.27
N LYS A 9 -2.16 20.79 -10.66
CA LYS A 9 -1.65 21.19 -9.33
C LYS A 9 -2.74 21.19 -8.25
N ASN A 10 -3.71 20.28 -8.36
CA ASN A 10 -4.82 20.18 -7.43
C ASN A 10 -4.35 19.48 -6.13
N ARG A 11 -3.88 20.28 -5.18
CA ARG A 11 -3.34 19.80 -3.90
C ARG A 11 -4.36 19.05 -3.05
N GLU A 12 -5.62 19.48 -3.09
CA GLU A 12 -6.70 18.86 -2.32
C GLU A 12 -6.95 17.42 -2.79
N ALA A 13 -7.11 17.22 -4.10
CA ALA A 13 -7.29 15.89 -4.67
C ALA A 13 -6.09 14.97 -4.42
N LEU A 14 -4.86 15.49 -4.48
CA LEU A 14 -3.65 14.73 -4.15
C LEU A 14 -3.58 14.35 -2.67
N THR A 15 -3.99 15.24 -1.78
CA THR A 15 -4.03 14.98 -0.33
C THR A 15 -5.10 13.94 0.01
N ALA A 16 -6.27 14.04 -0.61
CA ALA A 16 -7.33 13.04 -0.47
C ALA A 16 -6.85 11.65 -0.91
N TYR A 17 -6.15 11.56 -2.04
CA TYR A 17 -5.53 10.32 -2.49
C TYR A 17 -4.50 9.79 -1.49
N ALA A 18 -3.59 10.63 -1.00
CA ALA A 18 -2.56 10.21 -0.05
C ALA A 18 -3.18 9.65 1.25
N ARG A 19 -4.25 10.27 1.75
CA ARG A 19 -5.00 9.77 2.91
C ARG A 19 -5.63 8.40 2.65
N LEU A 20 -6.28 8.22 1.49
CA LEU A 20 -6.84 6.92 1.11
C LEU A 20 -5.78 5.82 1.05
N SER A 21 -4.57 6.12 0.55
CA SER A 21 -3.46 5.16 0.58
C SER A 21 -3.06 4.79 2.02
N ILE A 22 -2.96 5.78 2.91
CA ILE A 22 -2.65 5.54 4.33
C ILE A 22 -3.75 4.71 5.00
N ASP A 23 -5.02 4.98 4.73
CA ASP A 23 -6.14 4.26 5.34
C ASP A 23 -6.08 2.75 5.04
N VAL A 24 -5.77 2.40 3.78
CA VAL A 24 -5.62 0.99 3.36
C VAL A 24 -4.41 0.33 4.04
N ILE A 25 -3.25 0.99 4.03
CA ILE A 25 -2.03 0.47 4.63
C ILE A 25 -2.21 0.29 6.14
N HIS A 26 -2.74 1.31 6.82
CA HIS A 26 -2.97 1.28 8.26
C HIS A 26 -3.94 0.17 8.64
N ALA A 27 -5.04 0.00 7.91
CA ALA A 27 -5.99 -1.07 8.14
C ALA A 27 -5.33 -2.45 8.07
N ASN A 28 -4.43 -2.67 7.11
CA ASN A 28 -3.67 -3.93 7.03
C ASN A 28 -2.64 -4.08 8.16
N CYS A 29 -1.90 -3.01 8.51
CA CYS A 29 -0.91 -2.99 9.61
C CYS A 29 -1.52 -3.37 10.96
N VAL A 30 -2.76 -2.98 11.23
CA VAL A 30 -3.48 -3.31 12.47
C VAL A 30 -4.32 -4.58 12.34
N ASN A 31 -4.07 -5.39 11.31
CA ASN A 31 -4.76 -6.65 11.03
C ASN A 31 -6.29 -6.49 10.96
N LEU A 32 -6.76 -5.37 10.41
CA LEU A 32 -8.17 -4.98 10.35
C LEU A 32 -8.86 -4.90 11.72
N ASN A 33 -8.08 -4.82 12.81
CA ASN A 33 -8.54 -4.98 14.21
C ASN A 33 -9.25 -6.32 14.46
N LEU A 34 -8.83 -7.36 13.75
CA LEU A 34 -9.32 -8.73 13.88
C LEU A 34 -8.17 -9.64 14.34
N PRO A 35 -8.47 -10.81 14.95
CA PRO A 35 -7.46 -11.79 15.34
C PRO A 35 -6.95 -12.58 14.11
N LEU A 36 -6.47 -11.87 13.09
CA LEU A 36 -5.96 -12.40 11.84
C LEU A 36 -4.45 -12.20 11.76
N ILE A 37 -3.78 -13.05 10.99
CA ILE A 37 -2.39 -12.85 10.56
C ILE A 37 -2.43 -12.51 9.07
N SER A 38 -1.98 -11.31 8.70
CA SER A 38 -1.85 -10.89 7.31
C SER A 38 -0.55 -11.42 6.70
N ALA A 39 -0.61 -11.86 5.44
CA ALA A 39 0.56 -12.34 4.71
C ALA A 39 0.62 -11.76 3.30
N SER A 40 1.79 -11.31 2.88
CA SER A 40 2.08 -10.87 1.52
C SER A 40 2.98 -11.88 0.82
N VAL A 41 2.59 -12.28 -0.39
CA VAL A 41 3.38 -13.16 -1.26
C VAL A 41 3.87 -12.35 -2.44
N VAL A 42 5.19 -12.15 -2.53
CA VAL A 42 5.85 -11.28 -3.50
C VAL A 42 6.57 -12.15 -4.54
N GLN A 43 6.09 -12.11 -5.78
CA GLN A 43 6.59 -12.96 -6.88
C GLN A 43 7.27 -12.15 -8.00
N GLY A 44 7.63 -10.90 -7.70
CA GLY A 44 8.27 -9.97 -8.62
C GLY A 44 8.39 -8.61 -7.96
N ASP A 45 8.90 -7.63 -8.70
CA ASP A 45 9.22 -6.30 -8.19
C ASP A 45 8.07 -5.67 -7.38
N ALA A 46 8.28 -5.53 -6.07
CA ALA A 46 7.44 -4.70 -5.22
C ALA A 46 8.06 -3.29 -5.11
N LEU A 47 7.53 -2.32 -5.84
CA LEU A 47 8.05 -0.95 -5.90
C LEU A 47 7.06 0.07 -5.34
N GLY A 48 7.59 1.10 -4.66
CA GLY A 48 6.78 2.19 -4.09
C GLY A 48 5.67 1.66 -3.19
N GLY A 49 4.42 2.06 -3.48
CA GLY A 49 3.25 1.63 -2.71
C GLY A 49 3.01 0.12 -2.70
N GLY A 50 3.50 -0.62 -3.70
CA GLY A 50 3.44 -2.10 -3.69
C GLY A 50 4.34 -2.71 -2.62
N PHE A 51 5.51 -2.09 -2.36
CA PHE A 51 6.40 -2.50 -1.28
C PHE A 51 5.85 -2.11 0.09
N GLU A 52 5.30 -0.90 0.20
CA GLU A 52 4.60 -0.44 1.43
C GLU A 52 3.44 -1.38 1.79
N ALA A 53 2.67 -1.82 0.80
CA ALA A 53 1.61 -2.80 0.98
C ALA A 53 2.16 -4.15 1.48
N ALA A 54 3.26 -4.65 0.93
CA ALA A 54 3.89 -5.88 1.43
C ALA A 54 4.35 -5.74 2.89
N LEU A 55 4.99 -4.61 3.22
CA LEU A 55 5.47 -4.30 4.57
C LEU A 55 4.37 -4.16 5.62
N SER A 56 3.14 -3.84 5.20
CA SER A 56 2.00 -3.74 6.11
C SER A 56 1.48 -5.08 6.62
N SER A 57 1.95 -6.20 6.05
CA SER A 57 1.56 -7.55 6.49
C SER A 57 2.41 -8.08 7.64
N ASN A 58 1.88 -9.01 8.44
CA ASN A 58 2.65 -9.64 9.52
C ASN A 58 3.72 -10.62 9.02
N LEU A 59 3.46 -11.27 7.89
CA LEU A 59 4.38 -12.19 7.23
C LEU A 59 4.60 -11.76 5.78
N ILE A 60 5.85 -11.81 5.33
CA ILE A 60 6.21 -11.60 3.93
C ILE A 60 6.94 -12.85 3.44
N VAL A 61 6.46 -13.40 2.34
CA VAL A 61 7.14 -14.47 1.61
C VAL A 61 7.47 -13.91 0.23
N ALA A 62 8.75 -13.92 -0.14
CA ALA A 62 9.21 -13.45 -1.44
C ALA A 62 9.91 -14.59 -2.18
N GLU A 63 9.68 -14.70 -3.48
CA GLU A 63 10.53 -15.51 -4.35
C GLU A 63 11.94 -14.93 -4.39
N GLN A 64 12.97 -15.76 -4.53
CA GLN A 64 14.36 -15.29 -4.51
C GLN A 64 14.67 -14.28 -5.64
N SER A 65 13.94 -14.37 -6.75
CA SER A 65 14.05 -13.48 -7.91
C SER A 65 13.13 -12.27 -7.86
N ALA A 66 12.33 -12.13 -6.80
CA ALA A 66 11.40 -11.01 -6.62
C ALA A 66 12.10 -9.73 -6.17
#